data_AF-A0AA42SH91-F1
#
_entry.id   AF-A0AA42SH91-F1
#
_cell.length_a   1.000
_cell.length_b   1.000
_cell.length_c   1.000
_cell.angle_alpha   90.00
_cell.angle_beta   90.00
_cell.angle_gamma   90.00
#
_symmetry.space_group_name_H-M   'P 1'
#
loop_
_entity.id
_entity.type
_entity.pdbx_description
1 polymer ?
#
loop_
_entity_poly.entity_id
_entity_poly.type
_entity_poly.pdbx_seq_one_letter_code
_entity_poly.pdbx_strand_id
1 'polypeptide(L)'
;LTLVINRSKHKSDYKIAEGVIDKWKEITFDKGFGRNINTTANKENYEKQGRLGIGDIRRTTPEQGNNALGAVAYLSDPDKYEQSLLVKPRGRKTFYKGDYQHHGRPIPDTEENRRIKEWDAQTALAKLEEEIWFKKL
;
A
#
# COMPACT_ATOMS: atom_id res chain seq x y z
N LEU A 1 -1.44 -2.21 5.78
CA LEU A 1 -1.68 -0.80 6.13
C LEU A 1 -2.61 -0.20 5.08
N THR A 2 -3.65 0.51 5.52
CA THR A 2 -4.58 1.25 4.66
C THR A 2 -4.60 2.71 5.09
N LEU A 3 -4.57 3.63 4.12
CA LEU A 3 -4.69 5.06 4.36
C LEU A 3 -6.06 5.54 3.88
N VAL A 4 -6.86 6.10 4.80
CA VAL A 4 -8.15 6.73 4.47
C VAL A 4 -7.98 8.23 4.61
N ILE A 5 -8.02 8.92 3.48
CA ILE A 5 -7.68 10.36 3.39
C ILE A 5 -8.91 11.14 2.98
N ASN A 6 -9.11 12.31 3.60
CA ASN A 6 -10.22 13.19 3.25
C ASN A 6 -9.96 13.90 1.91
N ARG A 7 -10.75 13.54 0.89
CA ARG A 7 -10.68 14.14 -0.45
C ARG A 7 -10.88 15.66 -0.48
N SER A 8 -11.59 16.25 0.48
CA SER A 8 -11.77 17.71 0.49
C SER A 8 -10.47 18.46 0.80
N LYS A 9 -9.52 17.80 1.47
CA LYS A 9 -8.24 18.37 1.87
C LYS A 9 -7.12 18.06 0.88
N HIS A 10 -7.05 16.81 0.42
CA HIS A 10 -5.98 16.35 -0.46
C HIS A 10 -6.54 15.90 -1.81
N LYS A 11 -5.95 16.42 -2.89
CA LYS A 11 -6.37 16.10 -4.25
C LYS A 11 -5.38 15.13 -4.90
N SER A 12 -5.90 14.22 -5.72
CA SER A 12 -5.14 13.19 -6.45
C SER A 12 -4.64 12.03 -5.59
N ASP A 13 -5.44 10.98 -5.52
CA ASP A 13 -5.09 9.65 -4.97
C ASP A 13 -3.84 9.03 -5.61
N TYR A 14 -3.59 9.34 -6.88
CA TYR A 14 -2.38 8.92 -7.59
C TYR A 14 -1.11 9.55 -7.00
N LYS A 15 -1.08 10.88 -6.84
CA LYS A 15 0.10 11.59 -6.31
C LYS A 15 0.39 11.21 -4.86
N ILE A 16 -0.67 11.02 -4.07
CA ILE A 16 -0.55 10.52 -2.70
C ILE A 16 0.12 9.15 -2.69
N ALA A 17 -0.34 8.22 -3.54
CA ALA A 17 0.25 6.89 -3.61
C ALA A 17 1.72 6.89 -4.07
N GLU A 18 2.09 7.73 -5.04
CA GLU A 18 3.51 7.92 -5.42
C GLU A 18 4.35 8.40 -4.23
N GLY A 19 3.90 9.46 -3.53
CA GLY A 19 4.67 10.01 -2.41
C GLY A 19 4.80 9.03 -1.24
N VAL A 20 3.78 8.20 -0.98
CA VAL A 20 3.87 7.11 0.01
C VAL A 20 4.90 6.05 -0.43
N ILE A 21 4.95 5.71 -1.71
CA ILE A 21 5.94 4.76 -2.26
C ILE A 21 7.36 5.33 -2.14
N ASP A 22 7.56 6.59 -2.46
CA ASP A 22 8.87 7.23 -2.35
C ASP A 22 9.32 7.36 -0.89
N LYS A 23 8.39 7.69 0.02
CA LYS A 23 8.68 7.65 1.46
C LYS A 23 9.04 6.26 1.95
N TRP A 24 8.37 5.23 1.43
CA TRP A 24 8.69 3.84 1.76
C TRP A 24 10.11 3.46 1.31
N LYS A 25 10.52 3.85 0.11
CA LYS A 25 11.90 3.67 -0.36
C LYS A 25 12.90 4.40 0.53
N GLU A 26 12.62 5.66 0.90
CA GLU A 26 13.46 6.44 1.81
C GLU A 26 13.66 5.73 3.17
N ILE A 27 12.57 5.32 3.82
CA ILE A 27 12.61 4.64 5.13
C ILE A 27 13.37 3.32 5.06
N THR A 28 13.27 2.63 3.93
CA THR A 28 13.88 1.31 3.71
C THR A 28 15.25 1.38 3.04
N PHE A 29 15.82 2.57 2.85
CA PHE A 29 17.11 2.77 2.18
C PHE A 29 17.15 2.10 0.80
N ASP A 30 16.10 2.34 0.00
CA ASP A 30 15.85 1.77 -1.33
C ASP A 30 15.73 0.24 -1.39
N LYS A 31 15.72 -0.45 -0.24
CA LYS A 31 15.49 -1.90 -0.17
C LYS A 31 14.01 -2.26 -0.32
N GLY A 32 13.11 -1.34 0.02
CA GLY A 32 11.67 -1.49 -0.10
C GLY A 32 11.16 -1.14 -1.50
N PHE A 33 10.13 -1.86 -1.95
CA PHE A 33 9.49 -1.64 -3.24
C PHE A 33 8.01 -1.32 -3.07
N GLY A 34 7.47 -0.46 -3.94
CA GLY A 34 6.05 -0.12 -3.99
C GLY A 34 5.55 -0.05 -5.44
N ARG A 35 4.27 -0.35 -5.63
CA ARG A 35 3.60 -0.26 -6.93
C ARG A 35 2.34 0.58 -6.81
N ASN A 36 2.24 1.63 -7.64
CA ASN A 36 1.04 2.44 -7.69
C ASN A 36 -0.01 1.79 -8.61
N ILE A 37 -1.17 1.49 -8.04
CA ILE A 37 -2.32 0.95 -8.78
C ILE A 37 -3.43 1.99 -9.00
N ASN A 38 -3.31 3.21 -8.44
CA ASN A 38 -4.28 4.31 -8.56
C ASN A 38 -4.27 5.01 -9.93
N THR A 39 -3.79 4.35 -10.99
CA THR A 39 -3.83 4.87 -12.36
C THR A 39 -5.26 4.93 -12.88
N THR A 40 -5.57 5.87 -13.76
CA THR A 40 -6.89 5.98 -14.41
C THR A 40 -7.32 4.67 -15.07
N ALA A 41 -6.43 4.04 -15.85
CA ALA A 41 -6.73 2.79 -16.57
C ALA A 41 -7.11 1.64 -15.63
N ASN A 42 -6.37 1.44 -14.53
CA ASN A 42 -6.73 0.42 -13.53
C ASN A 42 -8.08 0.72 -12.89
N LYS A 43 -8.32 1.98 -12.49
CA LYS A 43 -9.59 2.38 -11.87
C LYS A 43 -10.77 2.15 -12.80
N GLU A 44 -10.67 2.55 -14.06
CA GLU A 44 -11.69 2.28 -15.08
C GLU A 44 -11.95 0.79 -15.28
N ASN A 45 -10.89 -0.04 -15.28
CA ASN A 45 -11.04 -1.49 -15.42
C ASN A 45 -11.82 -2.11 -14.25
N TYR A 46 -11.52 -1.70 -13.01
CA TYR A 46 -12.25 -2.20 -11.84
C TYR A 46 -13.66 -1.61 -11.73
N GLU A 47 -13.86 -0.37 -12.17
CA GLU A 47 -15.19 0.27 -12.26
C GLU A 47 -16.10 -0.52 -13.22
N LYS A 48 -15.61 -0.87 -14.42
CA LYS A 48 -16.35 -1.68 -15.42
C LYS A 48 -16.77 -3.05 -14.88
N GLN A 49 -16.05 -3.58 -13.90
CA GLN A 49 -16.35 -4.86 -13.26
C GLN A 49 -17.25 -4.71 -12.02
N GLY A 50 -17.61 -3.48 -11.63
CA GLY A 50 -18.36 -3.21 -10.39
C GLY A 50 -17.55 -3.47 -9.12
N ARG A 51 -16.22 -3.46 -9.20
CA ARG A 51 -15.29 -3.89 -8.13
C ARG A 51 -14.32 -2.79 -7.69
N LEU A 52 -14.54 -1.54 -8.07
CA LEU A 52 -13.64 -0.44 -7.68
C LEU A 52 -13.69 -0.24 -6.16
N GLY A 53 -12.57 -0.54 -5.48
CA GLY A 53 -12.39 -0.37 -4.04
C GLY A 53 -11.23 0.56 -3.64
N ILE A 54 -10.68 1.30 -4.61
CA ILE A 54 -9.59 2.27 -4.41
C ILE A 54 -9.95 3.61 -5.03
N GLY A 55 -9.32 4.70 -4.58
CA GLY A 55 -9.58 6.05 -5.07
C GLY A 55 -10.66 6.77 -4.27
N ASP A 56 -11.52 7.55 -4.95
CA ASP A 56 -12.58 8.31 -4.29
C ASP A 56 -13.76 7.40 -3.95
N ILE A 57 -13.99 7.20 -2.65
CA ILE A 57 -15.05 6.34 -2.12
C ILE A 57 -16.11 7.21 -1.46
N ARG A 58 -17.32 7.21 -2.04
CA ARG A 58 -18.46 7.97 -1.50
C ARG A 58 -19.17 7.15 -0.43
N ARG A 59 -19.17 7.66 0.80
CA ARG A 59 -19.87 7.03 1.93
C ARG A 59 -21.38 6.91 1.71
N THR A 60 -21.96 7.75 0.85
CA THR A 60 -23.37 7.71 0.47
C THR A 60 -23.71 6.58 -0.52
N THR A 61 -22.70 5.84 -1.00
CA THR A 61 -22.85 4.76 -1.96
C THR A 61 -22.34 3.46 -1.33
N PRO A 62 -23.21 2.65 -0.71
CA PRO A 62 -22.82 1.47 0.07
C PRO A 62 -21.92 0.49 -0.69
N GLU A 63 -22.14 0.30 -1.99
CA GLU A 63 -21.37 -0.60 -2.85
C GLU A 63 -19.89 -0.20 -2.91
N GLN A 64 -19.59 1.11 -2.99
CA GLN A 64 -18.22 1.62 -2.99
C GLN A 64 -17.55 1.37 -1.63
N GLY A 65 -18.31 1.51 -0.53
CA GLY A 65 -17.84 1.18 0.81
C GLY A 65 -17.49 -0.30 0.96
N ASN A 66 -18.37 -1.19 0.49
CA ASN A 66 -18.15 -2.64 0.52
C ASN A 66 -16.96 -3.06 -0.34
N ASN A 67 -16.83 -2.50 -1.55
CA ASN A 67 -15.68 -2.75 -2.41
C ASN A 67 -14.37 -2.26 -1.78
N ALA A 68 -14.38 -1.10 -1.12
CA ALA A 68 -13.21 -0.60 -0.40
C ALA A 68 -12.82 -1.50 0.77
N LEU A 69 -13.79 -1.94 1.58
CA LEU A 69 -13.55 -2.91 2.65
C LEU A 69 -12.99 -4.22 2.12
N GLY A 70 -13.55 -4.74 1.01
CA GLY A 70 -13.05 -5.94 0.33
C GLY A 70 -11.62 -5.77 -0.18
N ALA A 71 -11.30 -4.64 -0.79
CA ALA A 71 -9.95 -4.32 -1.25
C ALA A 71 -8.96 -4.21 -0.08
N VAL A 72 -9.37 -3.58 1.04
CA VAL A 72 -8.56 -3.44 2.25
C VAL A 72 -8.30 -4.80 2.89
N ALA A 73 -9.35 -5.60 3.07
CA ALA A 73 -9.25 -6.95 3.63
C ALA A 73 -8.31 -7.79 2.76
N TYR A 74 -8.51 -7.78 1.44
CA TYR A 74 -7.62 -8.46 0.51
C TYR A 74 -6.18 -7.95 0.63
N LEU A 75 -5.91 -6.65 0.49
CA LEU A 75 -4.55 -6.10 0.47
C LEU A 75 -3.81 -6.21 1.81
N SER A 76 -4.53 -6.23 2.93
CA SER A 76 -3.95 -6.28 4.27
C SER A 76 -3.88 -7.69 4.86
N ASP A 77 -4.41 -8.69 4.16
CA ASP A 77 -4.37 -10.09 4.58
C ASP A 77 -2.89 -10.57 4.71
N PRO A 78 -2.43 -10.89 5.93
CA PRO A 78 -1.07 -11.38 6.16
C PRO A 78 -0.84 -12.77 5.54
N ASP A 79 -1.91 -13.56 5.38
CA ASP A 79 -1.89 -14.96 4.94
C ASP A 79 -2.03 -15.11 3.42
N LYS A 80 -1.73 -14.06 2.66
CA LYS A 80 -1.49 -14.11 1.21
C LYS A 80 -0.32 -15.01 0.77
N TYR A 81 0.10 -15.95 1.62
CA TYR A 81 0.99 -17.06 1.33
C TYR A 81 0.53 -17.86 0.09
N GLU A 82 -0.78 -18.02 -0.10
CA GLU A 82 -1.37 -18.73 -1.24
C GLU A 82 -1.36 -17.92 -2.56
N GLN A 83 -0.89 -16.67 -2.55
CA GLN A 83 -0.62 -15.88 -3.77
C GLN A 83 0.83 -15.98 -4.23
N SER A 84 1.60 -16.92 -3.67
CA SER A 84 2.79 -17.41 -4.35
C SER A 84 2.34 -18.06 -5.67
N LEU A 85 2.83 -17.54 -6.79
CA LEU A 85 2.61 -18.16 -8.09
C LEU A 85 3.19 -19.58 -8.03
N LEU A 86 2.34 -20.60 -7.87
CA LEU A 86 2.75 -22.01 -7.92
C LEU A 86 3.45 -22.35 -9.25
N VAL A 87 3.16 -21.57 -10.30
CA VAL A 87 3.82 -21.64 -11.61
C VAL A 87 4.28 -20.25 -12.01
N LYS A 88 5.59 -20.07 -12.22
CA LYS A 88 6.16 -18.82 -12.74
C LYS A 88 5.78 -18.64 -14.22
N PRO A 89 4.99 -17.62 -14.61
CA PRO A 89 4.67 -17.38 -16.01
C PRO A 89 5.93 -16.98 -16.78
N ARG A 90 6.14 -17.59 -17.96
CA ARG A 90 7.29 -17.30 -18.82
C ARG A 90 7.33 -15.80 -19.17
N GLY A 91 8.47 -15.16 -18.94
CA GLY A 91 8.69 -13.75 -19.32
C GLY A 91 8.15 -12.70 -18.34
N ARG A 92 7.64 -13.06 -17.15
CA ARG A 92 7.23 -12.07 -16.14
C ARG A 92 8.19 -12.06 -14.94
N LYS A 93 8.51 -10.84 -14.47
CA LYS A 93 9.11 -10.64 -13.14
C LYS A 93 8.03 -10.94 -12.10
N THR A 94 8.18 -12.03 -11.36
CA THR A 94 7.26 -12.43 -10.30
C THR A 94 7.81 -11.99 -8.95
N PHE A 95 6.95 -11.42 -8.10
CA PHE A 95 7.27 -11.16 -6.70
C PHE A 95 7.19 -12.49 -5.95
N TYR A 96 8.30 -13.20 -5.79
CA TYR A 96 8.38 -14.24 -4.76
C TYR A 96 8.74 -13.51 -3.47
N LYS A 97 7.85 -13.52 -2.47
CA LYS A 97 8.35 -13.36 -1.10
C LYS A 97 9.18 -14.61 -0.89
N GLY A 98 10.50 -14.46 -0.79
CA GLY A 98 11.32 -15.53 -0.23
C GLY A 98 10.64 -15.96 1.07
N ASP A 99 10.47 -17.27 1.26
CA ASP A 99 10.04 -17.81 2.56
C ASP A 99 11.04 -17.30 3.60
N TYR A 100 10.74 -16.17 4.22
CA TYR A 100 11.54 -15.61 5.30
C TYR A 100 11.25 -16.47 6.51
N GLN A 101 11.93 -17.60 6.59
CA GLN A 101 12.09 -18.28 7.86
C GLN A 101 12.88 -17.34 8.75
N HIS A 102 12.22 -16.80 9.77
CA HIS A 102 12.89 -16.05 10.82
C HIS A 102 13.92 -17.01 11.45
N HIS A 103 15.20 -16.82 11.13
CA HIS A 103 16.29 -17.79 11.39
C HIS A 103 16.71 -17.80 12.87
N GLY A 104 15.78 -17.49 13.78
CA GLY A 104 16.00 -17.32 15.21
C GLY A 104 16.93 -16.17 15.59
N ARG A 105 17.60 -15.53 14.62
CA ARG A 105 18.45 -14.37 14.87
C ARG A 105 17.59 -13.18 15.26
N PRO A 106 17.87 -12.52 16.39
CA PRO A 106 17.31 -11.22 16.67
C PRO A 106 17.56 -10.30 15.47
N ILE A 107 16.51 -9.61 15.02
CA ILE A 107 16.67 -8.54 14.02
C ILE A 107 17.71 -7.57 14.60
N PRO A 108 18.86 -7.36 13.93
CA PRO A 108 19.91 -6.51 14.46
C PRO A 108 19.35 -5.14 14.81
N ASP A 109 19.73 -4.60 15.96
CA ASP A 109 19.30 -3.28 16.39
C ASP A 109 20.08 -2.19 15.64
N THR A 110 19.81 -2.08 14.35
CA THR A 110 20.35 -1.05 13.47
C THR A 110 19.39 0.12 13.41
N GLU A 111 19.93 1.29 13.10
CA GLU A 111 19.13 2.50 12.84
C GLU A 111 18.03 2.24 11.79
N GLU A 112 18.35 1.48 10.75
CA GLU A 112 17.41 1.08 9.71
C GLU A 112 16.21 0.32 10.28
N ASN A 113 16.47 -0.66 11.16
CA ASN A 113 15.43 -1.50 11.75
C ASN A 113 14.60 -0.75 12.81
N ARG A 114 15.19 0.25 13.49
CA ARG A 114 14.45 1.14 14.40
C ARG A 114 13.47 2.01 13.64
N ARG A 115 13.90 2.67 12.56
CA ARG A 115 13.03 3.52 11.73
C ARG A 115 11.88 2.76 11.10
N ILE A 116 12.11 1.52 10.66
CA ILE A 116 11.04 0.64 10.14
C ILE A 116 10.02 0.29 11.24
N LYS A 117 10.47 -0.03 12.46
CA LYS A 117 9.58 -0.32 13.59
C LYS A 117 8.76 0.90 14.02
N GLU A 118 9.36 2.08 13.98
CA GLU A 118 8.67 3.33 14.30
C GLU A 118 7.56 3.64 13.30
N TRP A 119 7.73 3.30 12.01
CA TRP A 119 6.70 3.50 10.98
C TRP A 119 5.64 2.38 11.01
N ASP A 120 4.96 2.24 12.15
CA ASP A 120 3.87 1.30 12.28
C ASP A 120 2.59 1.77 11.57
N ALA A 121 1.66 0.84 11.37
CA ALA A 121 0.43 1.13 10.64
C ALA A 121 -0.50 2.11 11.37
N GLN A 122 -0.35 2.28 12.69
CA GLN A 122 -1.21 3.13 13.51
C GLN A 122 -0.78 4.60 13.44
N THR A 123 0.52 4.85 13.24
CA THR A 123 1.11 6.21 13.22
C THR A 123 1.39 6.74 11.82
N ALA A 124 1.39 5.88 10.79
CA ALA A 124 1.77 6.24 9.43
C ALA A 124 1.01 7.45 8.86
N LEU A 125 -0.31 7.58 9.08
CA LEU A 125 -1.07 8.73 8.58
C LEU A 125 -0.68 10.03 9.28
N ALA A 126 -0.54 10.01 10.61
CA ALA A 126 -0.13 11.18 11.39
C ALA A 126 1.27 11.66 10.96
N LYS A 127 2.20 10.73 10.73
CA LYS A 127 3.54 11.03 10.22
C LYS A 127 3.50 11.61 8.81
N LEU A 128 2.64 11.09 7.93
CA LEU A 128 2.43 11.67 6.61
C LEU A 128 1.87 13.10 6.69
N GLU A 129 0.98 13.39 7.62
CA GLU A 129 0.43 14.74 7.82
C GLU A 129 1.50 15.77 8.24
N GLU A 130 2.63 15.33 8.80
CA GLU A 130 3.76 16.20 9.14
C GLU A 130 4.65 16.53 7.93
N GLU A 131 4.64 15.68 6.91
CA GLU A 131 5.50 15.78 5.73
C GLU A 131 5.17 17.01 4.85
N ILE A 132 6.20 17.77 4.48
CA ILE A 132 6.05 18.99 3.68
C ILE A 132 5.43 18.70 2.31
N TRP A 133 5.76 17.56 1.69
CA TRP A 133 5.22 17.19 0.38
C TRP A 133 3.73 16.82 0.47
N PHE A 134 3.30 16.17 1.56
CA PHE A 134 1.92 15.74 1.75
C PHE A 134 1.01 16.94 2.04
N LYS A 135 1.51 17.93 2.81
CA LYS A 135 0.82 19.20 3.06
C LYS A 135 0.54 20.03 1.80
N LYS A 136 1.29 19.80 0.72
CA LYS A 136 1.17 20.52 -0.56
C LYS A 136 0.20 19.85 -1.55
N LEU A 137 -0.30 18.65 -1.23
CA LEU A 137 -1.27 17.89 -2.04
C LEU A 137 -2.71 18.15 -1.57
#